data_AF-A0A951GIS8-F1
#
_entry.id   AF-A0A951GIS8-F1
#
_cell.length_a   1.000
_cell.length_b   1.000
_cell.length_c   1.000
_cell.angle_alpha   90.00
_cell.angle_beta   90.00
_cell.angle_gamma   90.00
#
_symmetry.space_group_name_H-M   'P 1'
#
loop_
_entity.id
_entity.type
_entity.pdbx_description
1 polymer ?
#
loop_
_entity_poly.entity_id
_entity_poly.type
_entity_poly.pdbx_seq_one_letter_code
_entity_poly.pdbx_strand_id
1 'polypeptide(L)' 'ATGLYHLAIVYPTRADLADALQRLIAAGVPLDGASDHGVSEALFLRDPDQNGVELYWDRPEAQWPRNADGNVNMKPNR' A
#
# COMPACT_ATOMS: atom_id res chain seq x y z
N ALA A 1 -5.36 -22.99 4.93
CA ALA A 1 -6.22 -23.04 3.74
C ALA A 1 -5.53 -22.28 2.62
N THR A 2 -5.61 -22.75 1.39
CA THR A 2 -5.14 -22.05 0.18
C THR A 2 -6.19 -21.05 -0.30
N GLY A 3 -5.77 -19.88 -0.77
CA GLY A 3 -6.66 -18.82 -1.29
C GLY A 3 -5.89 -17.53 -1.62
N LEU A 4 -6.50 -16.62 -2.38
CA LEU A 4 -5.96 -15.28 -2.62
C LEU A 4 -5.95 -14.49 -1.29
N TYR A 5 -4.80 -13.93 -0.92
CA TYR A 5 -4.71 -13.07 0.27
C TYR A 5 -5.20 -11.65 -0.05
N HIS A 6 -4.61 -11.01 -1.06
CA HIS A 6 -5.10 -9.79 -1.70
C HIS A 6 -4.50 -9.66 -3.11
N LEU A 7 -5.01 -8.72 -3.91
CA LEU A 7 -4.35 -8.20 -5.10
C LEU A 7 -3.78 -6.80 -4.82
N ALA A 8 -2.66 -6.44 -5.45
CA ALA A 8 -2.04 -5.13 -5.27
C ALA A 8 -1.99 -4.35 -6.59
N ILE A 9 -2.30 -3.05 -6.55
CA ILE A 9 -2.25 -2.12 -7.68
C ILE A 9 -1.29 -0.99 -7.35
N VAL A 10 -0.27 -0.84 -8.20
CA VAL A 10 0.75 0.21 -8.07
C VAL A 10 0.32 1.50 -8.77
N TYR A 11 0.55 2.63 -8.11
CA TYR A 11 0.38 3.96 -8.67
C TYR A 11 1.71 4.57 -9.12
N PRO A 12 1.75 5.36 -10.21
CA PRO A 12 2.99 5.95 -10.71
C PRO A 12 3.60 6.97 -9.76
N THR A 13 2.77 7.75 -9.06
CA THR A 13 3.22 8.77 -8.11
C THR A 13 2.50 8.67 -6.77
N ARG A 14 3.13 9.21 -5.73
CA ARG A 14 2.52 9.36 -4.41
C ARG A 14 1.23 10.21 -4.46
N ALA A 15 1.18 11.18 -5.38
CA ALA A 15 0.01 12.02 -5.57
C ALA A 15 -1.16 11.22 -6.14
N ASP A 16 -0.91 10.30 -7.07
CA ASP A 16 -1.98 9.45 -7.63
C ASP A 16 -2.57 8.51 -6.55
N LEU A 17 -1.74 7.99 -5.63
CA LEU A 17 -2.23 7.23 -4.48
C LEU A 17 -3.08 8.11 -3.54
N ALA A 18 -2.68 9.36 -3.32
CA ALA A 18 -3.44 10.32 -2.53
C ALA A 18 -4.79 10.66 -3.20
N ASP A 19 -4.82 10.82 -4.51
CA ASP A 19 -6.05 11.02 -5.28
C ASP A 19 -6.99 9.81 -5.17
N ALA A 20 -6.44 8.59 -5.21
CA ALA A 20 -7.22 7.37 -4.99
C ALA A 20 -7.83 7.35 -3.58
N LEU A 21 -7.06 7.70 -2.54
CA LEU A 21 -7.56 7.82 -1.16
C LEU A 21 -8.73 8.80 -1.08
N GLN A 22 -8.63 9.98 -1.71
CA GLN A 22 -9.72 10.96 -1.72
C GLN A 22 -10.98 10.42 -2.38
N ARG A 23 -10.84 9.68 -3.49
CA ARG A 23 -11.98 9.05 -4.18
C ARG A 23 -12.66 7.98 -3.32
N LEU A 24 -11.87 7.17 -2.60
CA LEU A 24 -12.41 6.15 -1.69
C LEU A 24 -13.21 6.79 -0.55
N ILE A 25 -12.66 7.86 0.06
CA ILE A 25 -13.35 8.62 1.11
C ILE A 25 -14.66 9.23 0.58
N ALA A 26 -14.61 9.89 -0.58
CA ALA A 26 -15.78 10.50 -1.20
C ALA A 26 -16.88 9.48 -1.55
N ALA A 27 -16.48 8.25 -1.91
CA ALA A 27 -17.38 7.14 -2.19
C ALA A 27 -17.87 6.40 -0.93
N GLY A 28 -17.38 6.75 0.26
CA GLY A 28 -17.72 6.05 1.51
C GLY A 28 -17.18 4.63 1.59
N VAL A 29 -16.12 4.31 0.85
CA VAL A 29 -15.47 2.99 0.90
C VAL A 29 -14.59 2.91 2.14
N PRO A 30 -14.82 1.96 3.07
CA PRO A 30 -14.00 1.82 4.26
C PRO A 30 -12.61 1.27 3.89
N LEU A 31 -11.59 1.75 4.59
CA LEU A 31 -10.26 1.14 4.58
C LEU A 31 -10.15 0.14 5.71
N ASP A 32 -9.57 -1.02 5.42
CA ASP A 32 -9.17 -2.01 6.41
C ASP A 32 -7.89 -1.56 7.14
N GLY A 33 -7.05 -0.74 6.48
CA GLY A 33 -5.83 -0.19 7.08
C GLY A 33 -4.98 0.62 6.11
N ALA A 34 -3.85 1.12 6.60
CA ALA A 34 -2.82 1.77 5.81
C ALA A 34 -1.44 1.50 6.42
N SER A 35 -0.40 1.38 5.58
CA SER A 35 0.95 1.12 6.08
C SER A 35 2.01 1.96 5.36
N ASP A 36 3.08 2.28 6.09
CA ASP A 36 4.32 2.83 5.55
C ASP A 36 5.44 1.83 5.83
N HIS A 37 5.83 1.12 4.78
CA HIS A 37 6.87 0.09 4.82
C HIS A 37 8.29 0.66 4.80
N GLY A 38 8.44 1.97 4.64
CA GLY A 38 9.72 2.63 4.34
C GLY A 38 10.17 2.48 2.89
N VAL A 39 9.69 1.47 2.17
CA VAL A 39 9.90 1.27 0.72
C VAL A 39 8.66 1.61 -0.10
N SER A 40 7.47 1.51 0.50
CA SER A 40 6.19 1.81 -0.12
C SER A 40 5.20 2.36 0.92
N GLU A 41 4.22 3.14 0.43
CA GLU A 41 3.03 3.53 1.18
C GLU A 41 1.82 2.80 0.58
N ALA A 42 0.99 2.20 1.42
CA ALA A 42 -0.10 1.31 1.00
C ALA A 42 -1.42 1.60 1.74
N LEU A 43 -2.53 1.41 1.04
CA LEU A 43 -3.90 1.46 1.54
C LEU A 43 -4.55 0.09 1.32
N PHE A 44 -5.18 -0.45 2.37
CA PHE A 44 -5.86 -1.74 2.33
C PHE A 44 -7.36 -1.55 2.40
N LEU A 45 -8.09 -2.25 1.54
CA LEU A 45 -9.55 -2.22 1.48
C LEU A 45 -10.10 -3.55 0.98
N ARG A 46 -11.43 -3.67 0.96
CA ARG A 46 -12.15 -4.78 0.35
C ARG A 46 -13.00 -4.31 -0.82
N ASP A 47 -13.01 -5.12 -1.87
CA ASP A 47 -13.99 -4.98 -2.94
C ASP A 47 -15.40 -5.45 -2.48
N PRO A 48 -16.45 -5.26 -3.30
CA PRO A 48 -17.80 -5.70 -2.95
C PRO A 48 -17.92 -7.21 -2.65
N ASP A 49 -17.05 -8.04 -3.22
CA ASP A 49 -17.00 -9.49 -3.03
C ASP A 49 -16.12 -9.90 -1.84
N GLN A 50 -15.63 -8.93 -1.06
CA GLN A 50 -14.76 -9.10 0.10
C GLN A 50 -13.34 -9.59 -0.20
N ASN A 51 -12.89 -9.49 -1.45
CA ASN A 51 -11.50 -9.74 -1.80
C ASN A 51 -10.62 -8.62 -1.25
N GLY A 52 -9.44 -8.98 -0.70
CA GLY A 52 -8.47 -8.00 -0.26
C GLY A 52 -7.87 -7.25 -1.46
N VAL A 53 -7.80 -5.93 -1.35
CA VAL A 53 -7.16 -5.04 -2.32
C VAL A 53 -6.15 -4.16 -1.59
N GLU A 54 -4.96 -4.04 -2.16
CA GLU A 54 -3.91 -3.11 -1.76
C GLU A 54 -3.70 -2.08 -2.88
N LEU A 55 -3.80 -0.79 -2.55
CA LEU A 55 -3.39 0.30 -3.42
C LEU A 55 -2.11 0.88 -2.87
N TYR A 56 -1.04 0.93 -3.66
CA TYR A 56 0.26 1.36 -3.14
C TYR A 56 1.07 2.20 -4.11
N TRP A 57 2.06 2.88 -3.57
CA TRP A 57 3.08 3.61 -4.30
C TRP A 57 4.45 3.25 -3.75
N ASP A 58 5.38 2.92 -4.65
CA ASP A 58 6.78 2.69 -4.32
C ASP A 58 7.52 4.01 -4.14
N ARG A 59 8.19 4.18 -3.01
CA ARG A 59 9.17 5.26 -2.86
C ARG A 59 10.33 5.03 -3.85
N PRO A 60 10.95 6.08 -4.38
CA PRO A 60 12.18 5.94 -5.15
C PRO A 60 13.22 5.14 -4.36
N GLU A 61 13.88 4.17 -5.01
CA GLU A 61 14.82 3.25 -4.34
C GLU A 61 15.92 3.97 -3.55
N ALA A 62 16.36 5.13 -4.04
CA ALA A 62 17.35 5.98 -3.35
C ALA A 62 16.90 6.46 -1.95
N GLN A 63 15.60 6.39 -1.65
CA GLN A 63 15.02 6.77 -0.37
C GLN A 63 14.77 5.56 0.54
N TRP A 64 15.02 4.34 0.06
CA TRP A 64 14.75 3.14 0.84
C TRP A 64 15.68 3.08 2.06
N PRO A 65 15.15 2.75 3.25
CA PRO A 65 15.97 2.60 4.44
C PRO A 65 16.93 1.43 4.25
N ARG A 66 18.21 1.64 4.57
CA ARG A 66 19.25 0.60 4.55
C ARG A 66 19.89 0.48 5.92
N ASN A 67 20.23 -0.74 6.32
CA ASN A 67 21.00 -1.00 7.52
C ASN A 67 22.51 -0.76 7.27
N ALA A 68 23.34 -0.94 8.31
CA ALA A 68 24.78 -0.72 8.23
C ALA A 68 25.49 -1.60 7.18
N ASP A 69 24.90 -2.76 6.86
CA ASP A 69 25.42 -3.71 5.87
C ASP A 69 24.92 -3.41 4.45
N GLY A 70 24.12 -2.35 4.26
CA GLY A 70 23.56 -1.93 2.97
C GLY A 70 22.26 -2.64 2.56
N ASN A 71 21.75 -3.57 3.38
CA ASN A 71 20.51 -4.30 3.13
C ASN A 71 19.28 -3.42 3.40
N VAL A 72 18.23 -3.61 2.61
CA VAL A 72 16.96 -2.88 2.75
C VAL A 72 16.29 -3.24 4.08
N ASN A 73 15.86 -2.23 4.83
CA ASN A 73 15.20 -2.37 6.12
C ASN A 73 13.69 -2.05 6.00
N MET A 74 12.93 -2.98 5.43
CA MET A 74 11.48 -2.86 5.26
C MET A 74 10.74 -3.06 6.60
N LYS A 75 9.73 -2.23 6.87
CA LYS A 75 8.87 -2.38 8.05
C LYS A 75 7.70 -3.34 7.74
N PRO A 76 7.25 -4.16 8.71
CA PRO A 76 6.06 -4.99 8.52
C PRO A 76 4.78 -4.16 8.49
N ASN A 77 3.69 -4.76 7.97
CA ASN A 77 2.33 -4.21 8.08
C ASN A 77 1.99 -3.88 9.54
N ARG A 78 1.30 -2.76 9.75
CA ARG A 78 0.75 -2.32 11.04
C ARG A 78 -0.72 -2.02 10.90
#